data_AF-A0A1Q3VPN7-F1
#
_entry.id   AF-A0A1Q3VPN7-F1
#
_cell.length_a   1.000
_cell.length_b   1.000
_cell.length_c   1.000
_cell.angle_alpha   90.00
_cell.angle_beta   90.00
_cell.angle_gamma   90.00
#
_symmetry.space_group_name_H-M   'P 1'
#
loop_
_entity.id
_entity.type
_entity.pdbx_description
1 polymer ?
#
loop_
_entity_poly.entity_id
_entity_poly.type
_entity_poly.pdbx_seq_one_letter_code
_entity_poly.pdbx_strand_id
1 'polypeptide(L)'
;MLIYLGLCAVACFAGSLLLLQAGEVSVLAGAHLVFALGIVPLIFGAITHFLPVLTRSGHAQRTVLLAPLILQGVGLVVFLVFQGRLGAAALHGAASSALLVALAFAAWLIQRARRTLGKPHPGWRWYLAAIALFALALLAVPAMAVWPEARQSLRLIHLHLNTLGFVGLTAIGTLQVLLPTVLSGPDAEAAERLRRDLWLATGGVLAVALGAALWLPLALLGALGLAYVALRLARAWLRRYGWRTIAADGAAAALGGALLGFVGLLLLGVLHACGILAGRDAVPAFIAGFLLPLVTGALSQLLPVWRWPGPRSPARERMRAALVAGGAARAGLFLAAGSAFALGSALGFWLAAAGLLLFVAAAARVFFSR
;
A
#
# COMPACT_ATOMS: atom_id res chain seq x y z
N MET A 1 9.74 -16.30 2.88
CA MET A 1 8.95 -15.24 3.55
C MET A 1 8.27 -14.28 2.56
N LEU A 2 8.99 -13.50 1.74
CA LEU A 2 8.35 -12.47 0.89
C LEU A 2 7.34 -13.01 -0.13
N ILE A 3 7.65 -14.14 -0.78
CA ILE A 3 6.69 -14.85 -1.67
C ILE A 3 5.42 -15.20 -0.89
N TYR A 4 5.56 -15.78 0.30
CA TYR A 4 4.43 -16.11 1.18
C TYR A 4 3.60 -14.87 1.52
N LEU A 5 4.21 -13.77 1.96
CA LEU A 5 3.49 -12.53 2.27
C LEU A 5 2.76 -11.95 1.05
N GLY A 6 3.38 -12.01 -0.14
CA GLY A 6 2.76 -11.59 -1.39
C GLY A 6 1.54 -12.44 -1.75
N LEU A 7 1.65 -13.76 -1.65
CA LEU A 7 0.52 -14.69 -1.88
C LEU A 7 -0.57 -14.53 -0.82
N CYS A 8 -0.22 -14.31 0.45
CA CYS A 8 -1.18 -14.02 1.52
C CYS A 8 -1.94 -12.72 1.25
N ALA A 9 -1.28 -11.66 0.79
CA ALA A 9 -1.98 -10.42 0.45
C ALA A 9 -3.00 -10.63 -0.69
N VAL A 10 -2.63 -11.39 -1.73
CA VAL A 10 -3.54 -11.79 -2.82
C VAL A 10 -4.72 -12.61 -2.27
N ALA A 11 -4.46 -13.56 -1.38
CA ALA A 11 -5.50 -14.35 -0.73
C ALA A 11 -6.41 -13.48 0.16
N CYS A 12 -5.88 -12.47 0.85
CA CYS A 12 -6.68 -11.54 1.65
C CYS A 12 -7.59 -10.66 0.78
N PHE A 13 -7.11 -10.22 -0.39
CA PHE A 13 -7.97 -9.52 -1.36
C PHE A 13 -9.09 -10.42 -1.86
N ALA A 14 -8.77 -11.65 -2.28
CA ALA A 14 -9.76 -12.61 -2.78
C ALA A 14 -10.77 -12.98 -1.67
N GLY A 15 -10.27 -13.31 -0.48
CA GLY A 15 -11.09 -13.65 0.67
C GLY A 15 -12.00 -12.50 1.09
N SER A 16 -11.51 -11.26 1.12
CA SER A 16 -12.33 -10.09 1.43
C SER A 16 -13.45 -9.90 0.40
N LEU A 17 -13.17 -10.00 -0.90
CA LEU A 17 -14.19 -9.92 -1.95
C LEU A 17 -15.25 -11.01 -1.80
N LEU A 18 -14.84 -12.27 -1.60
CA LEU A 18 -15.75 -13.40 -1.47
C LEU A 18 -16.63 -13.29 -0.22
N LEU A 19 -16.02 -12.98 0.93
CA LEU A 19 -16.71 -12.87 2.20
C LEU A 19 -17.69 -11.70 2.24
N LEU A 20 -17.32 -10.55 1.65
CA LEU A 20 -18.22 -9.39 1.54
C LEU A 20 -19.38 -9.70 0.60
N GLN A 21 -19.12 -10.34 -0.55
CA GLN A 21 -20.16 -10.72 -1.51
C GLN A 21 -21.14 -11.75 -0.91
N ALA A 22 -20.65 -12.65 -0.06
CA ALA A 22 -21.47 -13.65 0.63
C ALA A 22 -22.24 -13.06 1.83
N GLY A 23 -21.99 -11.80 2.22
CA GLY A 23 -22.61 -11.20 3.40
C GLY A 23 -22.08 -11.75 4.73
N GLU A 24 -20.98 -12.51 4.70
CA GLU A 24 -20.40 -13.20 5.87
C GLU A 24 -19.63 -12.27 6.79
N VAL A 25 -19.22 -11.10 6.30
CA VAL A 25 -18.39 -10.14 7.05
C VAL A 25 -18.83 -8.70 6.82
N SER A 26 -18.64 -7.87 7.83
CA SER A 26 -18.80 -6.41 7.68
C SER A 26 -17.69 -5.83 6.78
N VAL A 27 -17.97 -4.68 6.14
CA VAL A 27 -16.96 -3.90 5.39
C VAL A 27 -15.74 -3.59 6.26
N LEU A 28 -15.95 -3.35 7.55
CA LEU A 28 -14.87 -3.09 8.50
C LEU A 28 -13.96 -4.31 8.70
N ALA A 29 -14.54 -5.49 8.88
CA ALA A 29 -13.79 -6.75 9.01
C ALA A 29 -13.08 -7.08 7.70
N GLY A 30 -13.77 -7.00 6.57
CA GLY A 30 -13.19 -7.22 5.24
C GLY A 30 -12.04 -6.26 4.92
N ALA A 31 -12.14 -4.99 5.33
CA ALA A 31 -11.06 -4.02 5.20
C ALA A 31 -9.86 -4.41 6.06
N HIS A 32 -10.05 -4.79 7.32
CA HIS A 32 -8.93 -5.19 8.19
C HIS A 32 -8.30 -6.52 7.78
N LEU A 33 -9.06 -7.43 7.16
CA LEU A 33 -8.50 -8.62 6.50
C LEU A 33 -7.49 -8.20 5.42
N VAL A 34 -7.82 -7.23 4.58
CA VAL A 34 -6.91 -6.73 3.55
C VAL A 34 -5.75 -5.95 4.18
N PHE A 35 -6.04 -4.92 4.98
CA PHE A 35 -5.03 -4.01 5.49
C PHE A 35 -4.13 -4.65 6.56
N ALA A 36 -4.71 -5.16 7.65
CA ALA A 36 -3.95 -5.61 8.80
C ALA A 36 -3.31 -6.98 8.58
N LEU A 37 -4.04 -7.93 7.97
CA LEU A 37 -3.53 -9.29 7.73
C LEU A 37 -2.73 -9.42 6.42
N GLY A 38 -3.09 -8.65 5.38
CA GLY A 38 -2.43 -8.71 4.08
C GLY A 38 -1.34 -7.64 3.89
N ILE A 39 -1.73 -6.36 3.90
CA ILE A 39 -0.90 -5.25 3.43
C ILE A 39 0.16 -4.82 4.44
N VAL A 40 -0.18 -4.64 5.72
CA VAL A 40 0.79 -4.26 6.77
C VAL A 40 1.98 -5.22 6.80
N PRO A 41 1.81 -6.55 6.93
CA PRO A 41 2.96 -7.45 6.95
C PRO A 41 3.69 -7.50 5.60
N LEU A 42 2.99 -7.40 4.47
CA LEU A 42 3.64 -7.29 3.15
C LEU A 42 4.53 -6.03 3.05
N ILE A 43 4.06 -4.87 3.51
CA ILE A 43 4.82 -3.62 3.51
C ILE A 43 6.07 -3.74 4.39
N PHE A 44 5.93 -4.24 5.62
CA PHE A 44 7.09 -4.46 6.49
C PHE A 44 8.09 -5.43 5.84
N GLY A 45 7.60 -6.52 5.25
CA GLY A 45 8.41 -7.45 4.46
C GLY A 45 9.15 -6.75 3.31
N ALA A 46 8.45 -5.95 2.51
CA ALA A 46 9.03 -5.21 1.40
C ALA A 46 10.10 -4.21 1.90
N ILE A 47 9.86 -3.49 3.00
CA ILE A 47 10.85 -2.59 3.58
C ILE A 47 12.09 -3.37 4.06
N THR A 48 11.91 -4.55 4.69
CA THR A 48 13.07 -5.38 5.07
C THR A 48 13.93 -5.79 3.88
N HIS A 49 13.31 -5.99 2.72
CA HIS A 49 13.97 -6.34 1.47
C HIS A 49 14.67 -5.15 0.81
N PHE A 50 14.03 -3.98 0.76
CA PHE A 50 14.56 -2.81 0.05
C PHE A 50 15.56 -1.99 0.87
N LEU A 51 15.38 -1.88 2.19
CA LEU A 51 16.25 -1.06 3.03
C LEU A 51 17.76 -1.41 2.92
N PRO A 52 18.19 -2.70 2.88
CA PRO A 52 19.59 -3.05 2.66
C PRO A 52 20.20 -2.36 1.43
N VAL A 53 19.45 -2.35 0.33
CA VAL A 53 19.87 -1.74 -0.94
C VAL A 53 19.99 -0.22 -0.79
N LEU A 54 18.99 0.42 -0.15
CA LEU A 54 18.98 1.87 0.07
C LEU A 54 20.11 2.35 1.01
N THR A 55 20.61 1.46 1.87
CA THR A 55 21.63 1.75 2.88
C THR A 55 22.99 1.12 2.56
N ARG A 56 23.15 0.48 1.40
CA ARG A 56 24.38 -0.24 1.00
C ARG A 56 24.94 -1.10 2.14
N SER A 57 24.09 -1.92 2.75
CA SER A 57 24.44 -2.75 3.91
C SER A 57 24.06 -4.22 3.70
N GLY A 58 24.65 -5.11 4.51
CA GLY A 58 24.39 -6.57 4.47
C GLY A 58 22.94 -6.94 4.82
N HIS A 59 22.55 -8.21 4.83
CA HIS A 59 21.14 -8.59 5.01
C HIS A 59 20.51 -8.17 6.35
N ALA A 60 19.18 -8.11 6.39
CA ALA A 60 18.45 -7.86 7.64
C ALA A 60 18.64 -9.04 8.62
N GLN A 61 18.84 -8.72 9.90
CA GLN A 61 18.96 -9.72 10.96
C GLN A 61 17.66 -10.51 11.16
N ARG A 62 17.77 -11.77 11.62
CA ARG A 62 16.63 -12.70 11.76
C ARG A 62 15.49 -12.13 12.60
N THR A 63 15.79 -11.42 13.69
CA THR A 63 14.79 -10.80 14.56
C THR A 63 13.90 -9.79 13.83
N VAL A 64 14.46 -9.04 12.89
CA VAL A 64 13.69 -8.07 12.07
C VAL A 64 12.82 -8.79 11.04
N LEU A 65 13.25 -9.96 10.56
CA LEU A 65 12.45 -10.80 9.67
C LEU A 65 11.22 -11.42 10.37
N LEU A 66 11.17 -11.43 11.70
CA LEU A 66 9.98 -11.86 12.44
C LEU A 66 8.88 -10.79 12.46
N ALA A 67 9.22 -9.50 12.33
CA ALA A 67 8.25 -8.41 12.44
C ALA A 67 7.05 -8.55 11.49
N PRO A 68 7.22 -8.87 10.18
CA PRO A 68 6.09 -9.14 9.30
C PRO A 68 5.20 -10.30 9.76
N LEU A 69 5.77 -11.36 10.32
CA LEU A 69 4.99 -12.53 10.76
C LEU A 69 4.20 -12.24 12.04
N ILE A 70 4.82 -11.50 12.98
CA ILE A 70 4.14 -11.03 14.19
C ILE A 70 2.97 -10.12 13.80
N LEU A 71 3.19 -9.16 12.89
CA LEU A 71 2.14 -8.27 12.40
C LEU A 71 1.03 -9.01 11.66
N GLN A 72 1.34 -10.09 10.97
CA GLN A 72 0.33 -10.95 10.37
C GLN A 72 -0.54 -11.62 11.44
N GLY A 73 0.07 -12.17 12.50
CA GLY A 73 -0.68 -12.71 13.65
C GLY A 73 -1.57 -11.64 14.32
N VAL A 74 -1.04 -10.43 14.50
CA VAL A 74 -1.81 -9.28 14.99
C VAL A 74 -2.98 -8.95 14.06
N GLY A 75 -2.77 -8.94 12.74
CA GLY A 75 -3.83 -8.72 11.75
C GLY A 75 -4.95 -9.75 11.82
N LEU A 76 -4.61 -11.02 12.07
CA LEU A 76 -5.60 -12.09 12.28
C LEU A 76 -6.43 -11.83 13.53
N VAL A 77 -5.81 -11.44 14.64
CA VAL A 77 -6.51 -11.08 15.88
C VAL A 77 -7.48 -9.91 15.62
N VAL A 78 -7.04 -8.86 14.93
CA VAL A 78 -7.88 -7.71 14.59
C VAL A 78 -9.08 -8.12 13.73
N PHE A 79 -8.86 -8.97 12.72
CA PHE A 79 -9.95 -9.51 11.90
C PHE A 79 -10.97 -10.30 12.75
N LEU A 80 -10.50 -11.18 13.65
CA LEU A 80 -11.36 -11.97 14.52
C LEU A 80 -12.14 -11.11 15.52
N VAL A 81 -11.56 -10.00 16.01
CA VAL A 81 -12.30 -9.01 16.82
C VAL A 81 -13.46 -8.41 16.02
N PHE A 82 -13.21 -7.95 14.79
CA PHE A 82 -14.27 -7.34 13.97
C PHE A 82 -15.30 -8.34 13.44
N GLN A 83 -15.00 -9.63 13.54
CA GLN A 83 -15.94 -10.74 13.33
C GLN A 83 -16.74 -11.11 14.59
N GLY A 84 -16.54 -10.41 15.71
CA GLY A 84 -17.22 -10.70 16.98
C GLY A 84 -16.71 -11.94 17.70
N ARG A 85 -15.58 -12.52 17.26
CA ARG A 85 -15.01 -13.75 17.86
C ARG A 85 -14.07 -13.47 19.04
N LEU A 86 -13.56 -12.25 19.15
CA LEU A 86 -12.67 -11.80 20.23
C LEU A 86 -13.14 -10.45 20.78
N GLY A 87 -12.84 -10.17 22.05
CA GLY A 87 -13.26 -8.95 22.75
C GLY A 87 -12.31 -7.75 22.58
N ALA A 88 -12.71 -6.61 23.16
CA ALA A 88 -11.98 -5.34 23.07
C ALA A 88 -10.56 -5.39 23.66
N ALA A 89 -10.32 -6.19 24.71
CA ALA A 89 -8.99 -6.38 25.27
C ALA A 89 -8.00 -6.95 24.23
N ALA A 90 -8.46 -7.86 23.37
CA ALA A 90 -7.64 -8.41 22.29
C ALA A 90 -7.29 -7.34 21.24
N LEU A 91 -8.22 -6.41 20.96
CA LEU A 91 -7.96 -5.29 20.06
C LEU A 91 -6.88 -4.35 20.59
N HIS A 92 -6.96 -3.99 21.88
CA HIS A 92 -5.94 -3.15 22.51
C HIS A 92 -4.59 -3.86 22.59
N GLY A 93 -4.58 -5.16 22.94
CA GLY A 93 -3.37 -5.97 22.91
C GLY A 93 -2.74 -6.06 21.51
N ALA A 94 -3.56 -6.23 20.48
CA ALA A 94 -3.14 -6.23 19.08
C ALA A 94 -2.54 -4.87 18.66
N ALA A 95 -3.22 -3.77 18.97
CA ALA A 95 -2.74 -2.41 18.64
C ALA A 95 -1.41 -2.09 19.36
N SER A 96 -1.31 -2.40 20.66
CA SER A 96 -0.07 -2.23 21.43
C SER A 96 1.07 -3.09 20.90
N SER A 97 0.80 -4.33 20.53
CA SER A 97 1.81 -5.23 19.94
C SER A 97 2.31 -4.70 18.59
N ALA A 98 1.40 -4.27 17.71
CA ALA A 98 1.77 -3.63 16.45
C ALA A 98 2.58 -2.34 16.67
N LEU A 99 2.24 -1.56 17.69
CA LEU A 99 2.95 -0.31 18.00
C LEU A 99 4.38 -0.60 18.43
N LEU A 100 4.58 -1.56 19.34
CA LEU A 100 5.92 -1.97 19.77
C LEU A 100 6.76 -2.47 18.59
N VAL A 101 6.17 -3.30 17.71
CA VAL A 101 6.85 -3.76 16.49
C VAL A 101 7.19 -2.58 15.58
N ALA A 102 6.27 -1.64 15.36
CA ALA A 102 6.50 -0.46 14.52
C ALA A 102 7.63 0.42 15.07
N LEU A 103 7.66 0.68 16.38
CA LEU A 103 8.72 1.45 17.04
C LEU A 103 10.09 0.76 16.96
N ALA A 104 10.13 -0.55 17.24
CA ALA A 104 11.36 -1.33 17.10
C ALA A 104 11.86 -1.34 15.64
N PHE A 105 10.94 -1.44 14.67
CA PHE A 105 11.27 -1.41 13.25
C PHE A 105 11.75 -0.03 12.79
N ALA A 106 11.17 1.06 13.32
CA ALA A 106 11.64 2.43 13.09
C ALA A 106 13.04 2.65 13.67
N ALA A 107 13.31 2.17 14.88
CA ALA A 107 14.63 2.22 15.49
C ALA A 107 15.66 1.48 14.63
N TRP A 108 15.29 0.31 14.10
CA TRP A 108 16.13 -0.45 13.16
C TRP A 108 16.38 0.32 11.85
N LEU A 109 15.36 0.95 11.25
CA LEU A 109 15.49 1.81 10.06
C LEU A 109 16.53 2.92 10.30
N ILE A 110 16.40 3.62 11.42
CA ILE A 110 17.28 4.74 11.81
C ILE A 110 18.70 4.24 12.05
N GLN A 111 18.88 3.18 12.84
CA GLN A 111 20.20 2.63 13.15
C GLN A 111 20.95 2.24 11.87
N ARG A 112 20.23 1.66 10.91
CA ARG A 112 20.82 1.23 9.65
C ARG A 112 21.18 2.39 8.73
N ALA A 113 20.31 3.40 8.64
CA ALA A 113 20.62 4.61 7.91
C ALA A 113 21.87 5.32 8.48
N ARG A 114 22.03 5.33 9.81
CA ARG A 114 23.23 5.89 10.48
C ARG A 114 24.51 5.10 10.21
N ARG A 115 24.41 3.77 10.05
CA ARG A 115 25.54 2.88 9.75
C ARG A 115 25.84 2.73 8.25
N THR A 116 25.15 3.47 7.39
CA THR A 116 25.37 3.42 5.94
C THR A 116 26.75 3.98 5.60
N LEU A 117 27.50 3.29 4.75
CA LEU A 117 28.72 3.84 4.15
C LEU A 117 28.34 4.96 3.17
N GLY A 118 28.71 6.20 3.49
CA GLY A 118 28.30 7.41 2.76
C GLY A 118 26.85 7.81 3.06
N LYS A 119 26.21 8.55 2.14
CA LYS A 119 24.83 9.03 2.35
C LYS A 119 23.80 7.95 1.94
N PRO A 120 22.87 7.54 2.82
CA PRO A 120 21.82 6.59 2.45
C PRO A 120 20.86 7.19 1.43
N HIS A 121 20.31 6.35 0.54
CA HIS A 121 19.36 6.77 -0.48
C HIS A 121 18.07 7.32 0.18
N PRO A 122 17.58 8.52 -0.17
CA PRO A 122 16.55 9.24 0.59
C PRO A 122 15.20 8.51 0.72
N GLY A 123 14.95 7.48 -0.08
CA GLY A 123 13.78 6.60 0.06
C GLY A 123 13.63 5.97 1.45
N TRP A 124 14.70 5.77 2.23
CA TRP A 124 14.57 5.26 3.61
C TRP A 124 13.75 6.19 4.52
N ARG A 125 13.80 7.51 4.27
CA ARG A 125 13.05 8.51 5.04
C ARG A 125 11.55 8.43 4.79
N TRP A 126 11.14 8.02 3.59
CA TRP A 126 9.73 7.77 3.27
C TRP A 126 9.20 6.57 4.02
N TYR A 127 9.99 5.49 4.10
CA TYR A 127 9.65 4.34 4.94
C TYR A 127 9.58 4.72 6.43
N LEU A 128 10.54 5.51 6.93
CA LEU A 128 10.48 5.97 8.31
C LEU A 128 9.23 6.83 8.58
N ALA A 129 8.91 7.78 7.69
CA ALA A 129 7.72 8.61 7.82
C ALA A 129 6.44 7.77 7.81
N ALA A 130 6.32 6.82 6.88
CA ALA A 130 5.18 5.90 6.82
C ALA A 130 5.02 5.09 8.12
N ILE A 131 6.11 4.54 8.67
CA ILE A 131 6.09 3.77 9.92
C ILE A 131 5.77 4.66 11.13
N ALA A 132 6.25 5.91 11.16
CA ALA A 132 5.92 6.86 12.20
C ALA A 132 4.43 7.22 12.19
N LEU A 133 3.85 7.45 11.00
CA LEU A 133 2.41 7.70 10.84
C LEU A 133 1.57 6.46 11.17
N PHE A 134 2.06 5.26 10.87
CA PHE A 134 1.45 4.01 11.31
C PHE A 134 1.43 3.91 12.85
N ALA A 135 2.55 4.21 13.52
CA ALA A 135 2.62 4.22 14.98
C ALA A 135 1.63 5.24 15.57
N LEU A 136 1.53 6.44 14.99
CA LEU A 136 0.54 7.44 15.42
C LEU A 136 -0.90 6.95 15.19
N ALA A 137 -1.18 6.28 14.08
CA ALA A 137 -2.49 5.70 13.83
C ALA A 137 -2.85 4.59 14.83
N LEU A 138 -1.88 3.81 15.28
CA LEU A 138 -2.09 2.77 16.30
C LEU A 138 -2.41 3.38 17.67
N LEU A 139 -1.81 4.52 18.03
CA LEU A 139 -2.14 5.26 19.25
C LEU A 139 -3.59 5.75 19.26
N ALA A 140 -4.20 6.00 18.09
CA ALA A 140 -5.61 6.37 18.00
C ALA A 140 -6.56 5.25 18.46
N VAL A 141 -6.13 3.97 18.44
CA VAL A 141 -6.97 2.84 18.85
C VAL A 141 -7.34 2.88 20.34
N PRO A 142 -6.38 2.88 21.29
CA PRO A 142 -6.72 3.05 22.70
C PRO A 142 -7.28 4.44 23.00
N ALA A 143 -6.85 5.48 22.28
CA ALA A 143 -7.40 6.84 22.43
C ALA A 143 -8.92 6.89 22.19
N MET A 144 -9.44 6.14 21.21
CA MET A 144 -10.88 6.03 20.95
C MET A 144 -11.68 5.42 22.10
N ALA A 145 -11.03 4.63 22.97
CA ALA A 145 -11.66 4.06 24.16
C ALA A 145 -11.64 5.04 25.34
N VAL A 146 -10.60 5.88 25.43
CA VAL A 146 -10.43 6.86 26.51
C VAL A 146 -11.22 8.15 26.27
N TRP A 147 -11.41 8.55 25.01
CA TRP A 147 -12.15 9.75 24.62
C TRP A 147 -13.33 9.42 23.69
N PRO A 148 -14.47 8.93 24.23
CA PRO A 148 -15.64 8.58 23.43
C PRO A 148 -16.18 9.75 22.59
N GLU A 149 -16.10 10.98 23.10
CA GLU A 149 -16.57 12.19 22.44
C GLU A 149 -15.75 12.50 21.17
N ALA A 150 -14.46 12.17 21.19
CA ALA A 150 -13.55 12.36 20.06
C ALA A 150 -13.47 11.13 19.13
N ARG A 151 -14.24 10.07 19.40
CA ARG A 151 -14.10 8.76 18.73
C ARG A 151 -14.18 8.85 17.21
N GLN A 152 -15.14 9.62 16.69
CA GLN A 152 -15.31 9.75 15.24
C GLN A 152 -14.15 10.50 14.59
N SER A 153 -13.67 11.58 15.21
CA SER A 153 -12.49 12.33 14.76
C SER A 153 -11.23 11.46 14.80
N LEU A 154 -11.02 10.72 15.88
CA LEU A 154 -9.91 9.78 16.02
C LEU A 154 -9.97 8.63 15.00
N ARG A 155 -11.18 8.16 14.66
CA ARG A 155 -11.38 7.18 13.59
C ARG A 155 -10.99 7.73 12.23
N LEU A 156 -11.32 8.99 11.92
CA LEU A 156 -10.90 9.64 10.67
C LEU A 156 -9.39 9.83 10.61
N ILE A 157 -8.78 10.25 11.72
CA ILE A 157 -7.32 10.36 11.84
C ILE A 157 -6.68 8.99 11.61
N HIS A 158 -7.13 7.95 12.32
CA HIS A 158 -6.65 6.57 12.16
C HIS A 158 -6.74 6.09 10.71
N LEU A 159 -7.89 6.34 10.05
CA LEU A 159 -8.12 5.97 8.66
C LEU A 159 -7.09 6.61 7.73
N HIS A 160 -6.95 7.94 7.76
CA HIS A 160 -6.09 8.67 6.82
C HIS A 160 -4.60 8.47 7.10
N LEU A 161 -4.21 8.34 8.37
CA LEU A 161 -2.84 7.99 8.74
C LEU A 161 -2.46 6.58 8.25
N ASN A 162 -3.39 5.63 8.24
CA ASN A 162 -3.12 4.29 7.68
C ASN A 162 -3.13 4.29 6.15
N THR A 163 -4.16 4.87 5.52
CA THR A 163 -4.35 4.78 4.06
C THR A 163 -3.39 5.70 3.30
N LEU A 164 -3.36 7.00 3.62
CA LEU A 164 -2.51 7.97 2.93
C LEU A 164 -1.10 8.00 3.54
N GLY A 165 -1.00 7.88 4.86
CA GLY A 165 0.28 7.89 5.58
C GLY A 165 1.09 6.63 5.40
N PHE A 166 0.71 5.56 6.10
CA PHE A 166 1.46 4.33 6.09
C PHE A 166 1.50 3.68 4.70
N VAL A 167 0.34 3.43 4.09
CA VAL A 167 0.26 2.75 2.81
C VAL A 167 0.63 3.68 1.66
N GLY A 168 0.06 4.88 1.61
CA GLY A 168 0.29 5.87 0.56
C GLY A 168 1.75 6.34 0.48
N LEU A 169 2.37 6.78 1.58
CA LEU A 169 3.77 7.22 1.54
C LEU A 169 4.73 6.06 1.24
N THR A 170 4.48 4.87 1.77
CA THR A 170 5.27 3.69 1.39
C THR A 170 5.19 3.46 -0.11
N ALA A 171 3.98 3.43 -0.67
CA ALA A 171 3.75 3.19 -2.08
C ALA A 171 4.42 4.27 -2.96
N ILE A 172 4.12 5.55 -2.74
CA ILE A 172 4.69 6.65 -3.54
C ILE A 172 6.21 6.68 -3.43
N GLY A 173 6.75 6.46 -2.23
CA GLY A 173 8.20 6.38 -1.99
C GLY A 173 8.84 5.21 -2.76
N THR A 174 8.21 4.03 -2.77
CA THR A 174 8.70 2.85 -3.50
C THR A 174 8.53 3.01 -5.02
N LEU A 175 7.41 3.58 -5.48
CA LEU A 175 7.12 3.76 -6.91
C LEU A 175 8.23 4.55 -7.63
N GLN A 176 8.80 5.55 -6.95
CA GLN A 176 9.93 6.35 -7.46
C GLN A 176 11.15 5.52 -7.90
N VAL A 177 11.34 4.32 -7.34
CA VAL A 177 12.43 3.40 -7.70
C VAL A 177 11.93 2.11 -8.37
N LEU A 178 10.69 1.69 -8.09
CA LEU A 178 10.14 0.45 -8.60
C LEU A 178 9.80 0.54 -10.09
N LEU A 179 9.15 1.61 -10.56
CA LEU A 179 8.86 1.75 -11.98
C LEU A 179 10.15 1.80 -12.83
N PRO A 180 11.17 2.61 -12.48
CA PRO A 180 12.48 2.55 -13.15
C PRO A 180 13.09 1.14 -13.17
N THR A 181 12.93 0.38 -12.09
CA THR A 181 13.41 -1.01 -12.00
C THR A 181 12.64 -1.93 -12.94
N VAL A 182 11.32 -1.78 -13.05
CA VAL A 182 10.47 -2.56 -13.96
C VAL A 182 10.89 -2.33 -15.41
N LEU A 183 11.11 -1.08 -15.80
CA LEU A 183 11.47 -0.69 -17.16
C LEU A 183 12.97 -0.79 -17.46
N SER A 184 13.78 -1.24 -16.50
CA SER A 184 15.25 -1.30 -16.62
C SER A 184 15.91 0.02 -17.05
N GLY A 185 15.30 1.15 -16.69
CA GLY A 185 15.75 2.49 -17.03
C GLY A 185 15.95 3.32 -15.78
N PRO A 186 17.15 3.38 -15.17
CA PRO A 186 17.35 4.04 -13.88
C PRO A 186 16.97 5.52 -13.95
N ASP A 187 16.40 6.07 -12.88
CA ASP A 187 15.99 7.48 -12.82
C ASP A 187 16.94 8.29 -11.93
N ALA A 188 17.83 9.05 -12.57
CA ALA A 188 18.86 9.85 -11.88
C ALA A 188 18.26 10.95 -10.98
N GLU A 189 17.04 11.40 -11.25
CA GLU A 189 16.37 12.46 -10.49
C GLU A 189 15.57 11.92 -9.31
N ALA A 190 15.35 10.60 -9.20
CA ALA A 190 14.50 9.99 -8.19
C ALA A 190 14.93 10.34 -6.75
N ALA A 191 16.24 10.31 -6.47
CA ALA A 191 16.77 10.64 -5.16
C ALA A 191 16.47 12.10 -4.78
N GLU A 192 16.62 13.03 -5.71
CA GLU A 192 16.35 14.45 -5.44
C GLU A 192 14.86 14.71 -5.26
N ARG A 193 14.00 14.11 -6.10
CA ARG A 193 12.55 14.21 -5.95
C ARG A 193 12.09 13.66 -4.59
N LEU A 194 12.55 12.48 -4.20
CA LEU A 194 12.23 11.89 -2.89
C LEU A 194 12.63 12.82 -1.73
N ARG A 195 13.76 13.52 -1.83
CA ARG A 195 14.20 14.44 -0.77
C ARG A 195 13.31 15.68 -0.69
N ARG A 196 12.97 16.26 -1.84
CA ARG A 196 12.15 17.47 -1.95
C ARG A 196 10.68 17.23 -1.60
N ASP A 197 10.13 16.08 -1.99
CA ASP A 197 8.70 15.79 -1.82
C ASP A 197 8.34 15.31 -0.42
N LEU A 198 9.30 14.83 0.38
CA LEU A 198 9.00 14.17 1.65
C LEU A 198 8.21 15.06 2.61
N TRP A 199 8.62 16.33 2.78
CA TRP A 199 7.96 17.24 3.72
C TRP A 199 6.53 17.57 3.25
N LEU A 200 6.34 17.77 1.95
CA LEU A 200 5.05 18.07 1.36
C LEU A 200 4.12 16.86 1.43
N ALA A 201 4.64 15.66 1.17
CA ALA A 201 3.87 14.43 1.27
C ALA A 201 3.47 14.13 2.72
N THR A 202 4.42 14.20 3.66
CA THR A 202 4.15 13.94 5.09
C THR A 202 3.22 15.01 5.69
N GLY A 203 3.49 16.29 5.41
CA GLY A 203 2.63 17.40 5.82
C GLY A 203 1.25 17.31 5.19
N GLY A 204 1.17 16.90 3.92
CA GLY A 204 -0.09 16.66 3.21
C GLY A 204 -0.93 15.58 3.87
N VAL A 205 -0.35 14.44 4.26
CA VAL A 205 -1.06 13.41 5.01
C VAL A 205 -1.57 13.93 6.35
N LEU A 206 -0.72 14.59 7.13
CA LEU A 206 -1.11 15.14 8.43
C LEU A 206 -2.23 16.17 8.30
N ALA A 207 -2.15 17.04 7.29
CA ALA A 207 -3.17 18.02 6.97
C ALA A 207 -4.49 17.36 6.55
N VAL A 208 -4.46 16.29 5.74
CA VAL A 208 -5.68 15.52 5.44
C VAL A 208 -6.25 14.85 6.69
N ALA A 209 -5.42 14.18 7.49
CA ALA A 209 -5.88 13.44 8.66
C ALA A 209 -6.50 14.36 9.73
N LEU A 210 -5.84 15.48 10.04
CA LEU A 210 -6.35 16.47 10.99
C LEU A 210 -7.49 17.29 10.39
N GLY A 211 -7.38 17.70 9.13
CA GLY A 211 -8.38 18.51 8.45
C GLY A 211 -9.70 17.77 8.26
N ALA A 212 -9.66 16.48 7.91
CA ALA A 212 -10.87 15.67 7.80
C ALA A 212 -11.60 15.52 9.14
N ALA A 213 -10.86 15.61 10.25
CA ALA A 213 -11.41 15.52 11.60
C ALA A 213 -11.84 16.87 12.19
N LEU A 214 -11.22 17.98 11.78
CA LEU A 214 -11.30 19.26 12.49
C LEU A 214 -11.60 20.47 11.59
N TRP A 215 -11.07 20.50 10.35
CA TRP A 215 -11.11 21.70 9.52
C TRP A 215 -10.93 21.40 8.02
N LEU A 216 -12.02 21.48 7.27
CA LEU A 216 -12.07 21.15 5.84
C LEU A 216 -10.99 21.85 4.98
N PRO A 217 -10.73 23.18 5.11
CA PRO A 217 -9.68 23.84 4.33
C PRO A 217 -8.30 23.19 4.48
N LEU A 218 -7.96 22.72 5.69
CA LEU A 218 -6.70 22.01 5.92
C LEU A 218 -6.68 20.66 5.20
N ALA A 219 -7.82 19.95 5.16
CA ALA A 219 -7.92 18.70 4.41
C ALA A 219 -7.71 18.92 2.91
N LEU A 220 -8.30 19.99 2.35
CA LEU A 220 -8.15 20.36 0.95
C LEU A 220 -6.70 20.73 0.61
N LEU A 221 -6.05 21.54 1.46
CA LEU A 221 -4.63 21.88 1.31
C LEU A 221 -3.75 20.61 1.36
N GLY A 222 -4.06 19.70 2.27
CA GLY A 222 -3.36 18.42 2.35
C GLY A 222 -3.53 17.56 1.10
N ALA A 223 -4.77 17.47 0.59
CA ALA A 223 -5.08 16.74 -0.64
C ALA A 223 -4.37 17.33 -1.86
N LEU A 224 -4.30 18.66 -1.97
CA LEU A 224 -3.54 19.36 -3.01
C LEU A 224 -2.04 19.07 -2.93
N GLY A 225 -1.46 19.07 -1.73
CA GLY A 225 -0.05 18.71 -1.53
C GLY A 225 0.27 17.28 -1.98
N LEU A 226 -0.60 16.32 -1.62
CA LEU A 226 -0.47 14.93 -2.05
C LEU A 226 -0.65 14.76 -3.56
N ALA A 227 -1.65 15.42 -4.13
CA ALA A 227 -1.90 15.40 -5.58
C ALA A 227 -0.70 15.99 -6.33
N TYR A 228 -0.12 17.10 -5.86
CA TYR A 228 1.08 17.69 -6.45
C TYR A 228 2.25 16.69 -6.49
N VAL A 229 2.53 16.01 -5.37
CA VAL A 229 3.61 15.01 -5.31
C VAL A 229 3.36 13.86 -6.29
N ALA A 230 2.14 13.32 -6.32
CA ALA A 230 1.75 12.23 -7.21
C ALA A 230 1.79 12.63 -8.70
N LEU A 231 1.29 13.82 -9.05
CA LEU A 231 1.31 14.34 -10.42
C LEU A 231 2.73 14.68 -10.87
N ARG A 232 3.59 15.15 -9.97
CA ARG A 232 5.01 15.37 -10.26
C ARG A 232 5.73 14.06 -10.58
N LEU A 233 5.43 13.00 -9.85
CA LEU A 233 5.91 11.64 -10.15
C LEU A 233 5.40 11.15 -11.51
N ALA A 234 4.09 11.28 -11.78
CA ALA A 234 3.49 10.90 -13.06
C ALA A 234 4.14 11.64 -14.24
N ARG A 235 4.33 12.96 -14.10
CA ARG A 235 5.01 13.79 -15.11
C ARG A 235 6.46 13.36 -15.32
N ALA A 236 7.19 12.99 -14.27
CA ALA A 236 8.56 12.49 -14.40
C ALA A 236 8.60 11.19 -15.23
N TRP A 237 7.68 10.26 -14.97
CA TRP A 237 7.56 9.02 -15.73
C TRP A 237 7.18 9.25 -17.19
N LEU A 238 6.16 10.07 -17.43
CA LEU A 238 5.71 10.38 -18.78
C LEU A 238 6.80 11.05 -19.62
N ARG A 239 7.55 12.00 -19.04
CA ARG A 239 8.68 12.63 -19.73
C ARG A 239 9.82 11.66 -20.03
N ARG A 240 10.07 10.71 -19.13
CA ARG A 240 11.22 9.80 -19.23
C ARG A 240 10.97 8.60 -20.14
N TYR A 241 9.80 7.98 -20.02
CA TYR A 241 9.49 6.73 -20.72
C TYR A 241 8.43 6.89 -21.81
N GLY A 242 7.58 7.92 -21.72
CA GLY A 242 6.39 8.05 -22.55
C GLY A 242 5.28 7.09 -22.14
N TRP A 243 4.03 7.46 -22.45
CA TRP A 243 2.85 6.66 -22.06
C TRP A 243 2.83 5.29 -22.76
N ARG A 244 3.29 5.22 -24.02
CA ARG A 244 3.30 3.98 -24.81
C ARG A 244 4.17 2.91 -24.16
N THR A 245 5.38 3.27 -23.73
CA THR A 245 6.32 2.36 -23.06
C THR A 245 5.77 1.86 -21.73
N ILE A 246 5.14 2.75 -20.96
CA ILE A 246 4.52 2.39 -19.68
C ILE A 246 3.35 1.43 -19.90
N ALA A 247 2.51 1.70 -20.91
CA ALA A 247 1.36 0.85 -21.22
C ALA A 247 1.74 -0.51 -21.82
N ALA A 248 2.89 -0.59 -22.52
CA ALA A 248 3.38 -1.80 -23.16
C ALA A 248 3.91 -2.86 -22.18
N ASP A 249 4.40 -2.46 -21.01
CA ASP A 249 4.81 -3.39 -19.95
C ASP A 249 3.70 -3.52 -18.90
N GLY A 250 3.16 -4.73 -18.72
CA GLY A 250 2.01 -4.92 -17.85
C GLY A 250 2.25 -4.64 -16.36
N ALA A 251 3.48 -4.78 -15.85
CA ALA A 251 3.79 -4.35 -14.49
C ALA A 251 3.83 -2.82 -14.42
N ALA A 252 4.48 -2.16 -15.39
CA ALA A 252 4.53 -0.71 -15.47
C ALA A 252 3.13 -0.09 -15.61
N ALA A 253 2.28 -0.68 -16.45
CA ALA A 253 0.88 -0.27 -16.63
C ALA A 253 0.08 -0.38 -15.33
N ALA A 254 0.26 -1.47 -14.57
CA ALA A 254 -0.39 -1.64 -13.27
C ALA A 254 0.10 -0.62 -12.21
N LEU A 255 1.41 -0.35 -12.15
CA LEU A 255 1.96 0.67 -11.26
C LEU A 255 1.52 2.10 -11.66
N GLY A 256 1.42 2.37 -12.96
CA GLY A 256 0.84 3.61 -13.49
C GLY A 256 -0.64 3.73 -13.14
N GLY A 257 -1.40 2.64 -13.29
CA GLY A 257 -2.79 2.54 -12.86
C GLY A 257 -2.95 2.81 -11.37
N ALA A 258 -2.08 2.28 -10.51
CA ALA A 258 -2.10 2.60 -9.09
C ALA A 258 -1.89 4.10 -8.82
N LEU A 259 -0.92 4.74 -9.48
CA LEU A 259 -0.70 6.17 -9.31
C LEU A 259 -1.91 7.01 -9.78
N LEU A 260 -2.51 6.64 -10.91
CA LEU A 260 -3.75 7.27 -11.40
C LEU A 260 -4.91 7.07 -10.42
N GLY A 261 -5.07 5.86 -9.89
CA GLY A 261 -6.08 5.53 -8.89
C GLY A 261 -5.90 6.34 -7.62
N PHE A 262 -4.67 6.49 -7.12
CA PHE A 262 -4.37 7.34 -5.97
C PHE A 262 -4.79 8.79 -6.18
N VAL A 263 -4.45 9.39 -7.34
CA VAL A 263 -4.86 10.75 -7.70
C VAL A 263 -6.39 10.87 -7.83
N GLY A 264 -7.03 9.90 -8.48
CA GLY A 264 -8.48 9.85 -8.62
C GLY A 264 -9.19 9.76 -7.26
N LEU A 265 -8.65 8.97 -6.33
CA LEU A 265 -9.19 8.84 -4.98
C LEU A 265 -9.02 10.11 -4.15
N LEU A 266 -7.93 10.87 -4.33
CA LEU A 266 -7.79 12.19 -3.72
C LEU A 266 -8.88 13.15 -4.23
N LEU A 267 -9.14 13.16 -5.54
CA LEU A 267 -10.20 13.97 -6.13
C LEU A 267 -11.59 13.56 -5.59
N LEU A 268 -11.88 12.25 -5.57
CA LEU A 268 -13.14 11.73 -5.04
C LEU A 268 -13.29 12.04 -3.55
N GLY A 269 -12.20 12.00 -2.78
CA GLY A 269 -12.17 12.40 -1.38
C GLY A 269 -12.47 13.89 -1.19
N VAL A 270 -11.94 14.76 -2.06
CA VAL A 270 -12.28 16.19 -2.07
C VAL A 270 -13.76 16.40 -2.39
N LEU A 271 -14.28 15.73 -3.42
CA LEU A 271 -15.71 15.80 -3.78
C LEU A 271 -16.61 15.33 -2.63
N HIS A 272 -16.22 14.26 -1.94
CA HIS A 272 -16.91 13.78 -0.75
C HIS A 272 -16.87 14.82 0.38
N ALA A 273 -15.70 15.39 0.67
CA ALA A 273 -15.53 16.39 1.72
C ALA A 273 -16.31 17.68 1.46
N CYS A 274 -16.56 18.02 0.19
CA CYS A 274 -17.42 19.12 -0.24
C CYS A 274 -18.92 18.75 -0.30
N GLY A 275 -19.32 17.55 0.11
CA GLY A 275 -20.72 17.11 0.11
C GLY A 275 -21.29 16.72 -1.26
N ILE A 276 -20.45 16.63 -2.30
CA ILE A 276 -20.88 16.27 -3.66
C ILE A 276 -21.08 14.76 -3.79
N LEU A 277 -20.29 13.96 -3.07
CA LEU A 277 -20.39 12.50 -3.03
C LEU A 277 -20.68 11.99 -1.62
N ALA A 278 -21.49 10.95 -1.51
CA ALA A 278 -21.85 10.35 -0.22
C ALA A 278 -20.68 9.62 0.49
N GLY A 279 -19.65 9.20 -0.25
CA GLY A 279 -18.43 8.60 0.32
C GLY A 279 -18.59 7.22 0.98
N ARG A 280 -19.73 6.54 0.79
CA ARG A 280 -20.10 5.30 1.51
C ARG A 280 -19.07 4.18 1.35
N ASP A 281 -18.52 4.00 0.15
CA ASP A 281 -17.60 2.89 -0.18
C ASP A 281 -16.17 3.38 -0.48
N ALA A 282 -15.71 4.44 0.19
CA ALA A 282 -14.37 4.99 -0.01
C ALA A 282 -13.23 3.97 0.26
N VAL A 283 -13.41 3.09 1.24
CA VAL A 283 -12.40 2.07 1.59
C VAL A 283 -12.32 0.96 0.51
N PRO A 284 -13.44 0.34 0.07
CA PRO A 284 -13.44 -0.52 -1.11
C PRO A 284 -12.88 0.16 -2.37
N ALA A 285 -13.22 1.43 -2.60
CA ALA A 285 -12.67 2.20 -3.72
C ALA A 285 -11.15 2.35 -3.64
N PHE A 286 -10.60 2.61 -2.46
CA PHE A 286 -9.16 2.68 -2.23
C PHE A 286 -8.47 1.34 -2.45
N ILE A 287 -9.06 0.25 -1.94
CA ILE A 287 -8.55 -1.10 -2.16
C ILE A 287 -8.51 -1.43 -3.65
N ALA A 288 -9.62 -1.20 -4.36
CA ALA A 288 -9.75 -1.56 -5.76
C ALA A 288 -8.93 -0.65 -6.68
N GLY A 289 -9.12 0.66 -6.59
CA GLY A 289 -8.51 1.63 -7.51
C GLY A 289 -7.02 1.84 -7.30
N PHE A 290 -6.50 1.62 -6.09
CA PHE A 290 -5.09 1.88 -5.77
C PHE A 290 -4.31 0.64 -5.33
N LEU A 291 -4.81 -0.14 -4.36
CA LEU A 291 -4.01 -1.24 -3.80
C LEU A 291 -3.91 -2.47 -4.70
N LEU A 292 -5.01 -2.90 -5.31
CA LEU A 292 -4.99 -4.02 -6.25
C LEU A 292 -4.02 -3.78 -7.42
N PRO A 293 -4.04 -2.65 -8.13
CA PRO A 293 -3.08 -2.39 -9.21
C PRO A 293 -1.64 -2.25 -8.66
N LEU A 294 -1.46 -1.63 -7.49
CA LEU A 294 -0.14 -1.49 -6.86
C LEU A 294 0.48 -2.85 -6.54
N VAL A 295 -0.26 -3.69 -5.82
CA VAL A 295 0.24 -4.99 -5.32
C VAL A 295 0.43 -5.95 -6.48
N THR A 296 -0.54 -6.09 -7.38
CA THR A 296 -0.40 -6.99 -8.55
C THR A 296 0.71 -6.53 -9.49
N GLY A 297 0.87 -5.21 -9.72
CA GLY A 297 1.97 -4.65 -10.50
C GLY A 297 3.34 -4.91 -9.85
N ALA A 298 3.46 -4.66 -8.54
CA ALA A 298 4.69 -4.90 -7.80
C ALA A 298 5.05 -6.39 -7.78
N LEU A 299 4.09 -7.27 -7.48
CA LEU A 299 4.31 -8.73 -7.45
C LEU A 299 4.67 -9.29 -8.83
N SER A 300 4.15 -8.72 -9.92
CA SER A 300 4.53 -9.14 -11.28
C SER A 300 6.03 -8.97 -11.56
N GLN A 301 6.66 -7.98 -10.93
CA GLN A 301 8.10 -7.77 -11.00
C GLN A 301 8.87 -8.50 -9.90
N LEU A 302 8.35 -8.50 -8.67
CA LEU A 302 9.10 -8.91 -7.48
C LEU A 302 9.04 -10.41 -7.20
N LEU A 303 7.94 -11.11 -7.52
CA LEU A 303 7.86 -12.56 -7.34
C LEU A 303 8.96 -13.30 -8.13
N PRO A 304 9.22 -12.99 -9.43
CA PRO A 304 10.34 -13.59 -10.15
C PRO A 304 11.69 -13.31 -9.49
N VAL A 305 11.91 -12.08 -8.98
CA VAL A 305 13.16 -11.70 -8.31
C VAL A 305 13.35 -12.50 -7.01
N TRP A 306 12.28 -12.69 -6.24
CA TRP A 306 12.35 -13.40 -4.96
C TRP A 306 12.48 -14.91 -5.15
N ARG A 307 11.94 -15.46 -6.24
CA ARG A 307 12.01 -16.90 -6.54
C ARG A 307 13.36 -17.29 -7.13
N TRP A 308 13.92 -16.48 -8.01
CA TRP A 308 15.26 -16.67 -8.59
C TRP A 308 16.12 -15.42 -8.35
N PRO A 309 16.72 -15.30 -7.16
CA PRO A 309 17.59 -14.18 -6.83
C PRO A 309 18.87 -14.21 -7.68
N GLY A 310 19.51 -13.05 -7.84
CA GLY A 310 20.76 -12.90 -8.59
C GLY A 310 20.54 -12.43 -10.04
N PRO A 311 21.46 -12.79 -10.97
CA PRO A 311 21.39 -12.41 -12.38
C PRO A 311 20.09 -12.84 -13.07
N ARG A 312 19.77 -12.21 -14.21
CA ARG A 312 18.61 -12.61 -15.01
C ARG A 312 18.82 -14.03 -15.52
N SER A 313 17.82 -14.89 -15.34
CA SER A 313 17.82 -16.28 -15.81
C SER A 313 16.60 -16.52 -16.70
N PRO A 314 16.63 -17.50 -17.62
CA PRO A 314 15.48 -17.82 -18.46
C PRO A 314 14.22 -18.16 -17.64
N ALA A 315 14.37 -18.82 -16.49
CA ALA A 315 13.24 -19.11 -15.58
C ALA A 315 12.62 -17.84 -15.00
N ARG A 316 13.46 -16.88 -14.57
CA ARG A 316 12.99 -15.58 -14.06
C ARG A 316 12.25 -14.78 -15.13
N GLU A 317 12.76 -14.75 -16.36
CA GLU A 317 12.12 -14.03 -17.46
C GLU A 317 10.78 -14.67 -17.86
N ARG A 318 10.71 -16.01 -17.92
CA ARG A 318 9.44 -16.71 -18.17
C ARG A 318 8.38 -16.39 -17.12
N MET A 319 8.76 -16.41 -15.84
CA MET A 319 7.81 -16.07 -14.77
C MET A 319 7.34 -14.62 -14.88
N ARG A 320 8.27 -13.68 -15.11
CA ARG A 320 7.93 -12.28 -15.30
C ARG A 320 6.98 -12.10 -16.49
N ALA A 321 7.30 -12.69 -17.64
CA ALA A 321 6.49 -12.60 -18.85
C ALA A 321 5.03 -13.07 -18.61
N ALA A 322 4.86 -14.19 -17.92
CA ALA A 322 3.53 -14.70 -17.57
C ALA A 322 2.77 -13.76 -16.62
N LEU A 323 3.44 -13.21 -15.59
CA LEU A 323 2.80 -12.34 -14.62
C LEU A 323 2.45 -10.96 -15.18
N VAL A 324 3.28 -10.39 -16.06
CA VAL A 324 2.98 -9.09 -16.69
C VAL A 324 1.91 -9.21 -17.77
N ALA A 325 1.67 -10.40 -18.34
CA ALA A 325 0.64 -10.61 -19.34
C ALA A 325 -0.73 -10.13 -18.82
N GLY A 326 -1.42 -9.29 -19.60
CA GLY A 326 -2.71 -8.71 -19.23
C GLY A 326 -2.66 -7.63 -18.13
N GLY A 327 -1.48 -7.15 -17.72
CA GLY A 327 -1.34 -6.17 -16.64
C GLY A 327 -2.07 -4.85 -16.89
N ALA A 328 -2.07 -4.34 -18.13
CA ALA A 328 -2.82 -3.15 -18.50
C ALA A 328 -4.35 -3.36 -18.39
N ALA A 329 -4.85 -4.51 -18.84
CA ALA A 329 -6.27 -4.86 -18.72
C ALA A 329 -6.69 -4.98 -17.25
N ARG A 330 -5.86 -5.62 -16.40
CA ARG A 330 -6.10 -5.67 -14.95
C ARG A 330 -6.14 -4.28 -14.32
N ALA A 331 -5.20 -3.41 -14.69
CA ALA A 331 -5.18 -2.04 -14.20
C ALA A 331 -6.46 -1.28 -14.56
N GLY A 332 -6.94 -1.42 -15.80
CA GLY A 332 -8.21 -0.84 -16.24
C GLY A 332 -9.41 -1.38 -15.46
N LEU A 333 -9.49 -2.70 -15.24
CA LEU A 333 -10.54 -3.32 -14.44
C LEU A 333 -10.54 -2.82 -12.99
N PHE A 334 -9.36 -2.69 -12.38
CA PHE A 334 -9.22 -2.20 -11.02
C PHE A 334 -9.57 -0.71 -10.86
N LEU A 335 -9.17 0.13 -11.82
CA LEU A 335 -9.57 1.54 -11.85
C LEU A 335 -11.08 1.67 -12.00
N ALA A 336 -11.70 0.93 -12.93
CA ALA A 336 -13.14 0.90 -13.11
C ALA A 336 -13.86 0.38 -11.85
N ALA A 337 -13.31 -0.64 -11.18
CA ALA A 337 -13.84 -1.14 -9.92
C ALA A 337 -13.79 -0.07 -8.81
N GLY A 338 -12.66 0.64 -8.69
CA GLY A 338 -12.50 1.74 -7.75
C GLY A 338 -13.50 2.87 -7.98
N SER A 339 -13.70 3.27 -9.24
CA SER A 339 -14.72 4.25 -9.62
C SER A 339 -16.14 3.75 -9.34
N ALA A 340 -16.45 2.49 -9.65
CA ALA A 340 -17.76 1.90 -9.37
C ALA A 340 -18.05 1.89 -7.86
N PHE A 341 -17.09 1.49 -7.03
CA PHE A 341 -17.23 1.57 -5.57
C PHE A 341 -17.42 3.01 -5.11
N ALA A 342 -16.62 3.97 -5.59
CA ALA A 342 -16.78 5.37 -5.19
C ALA A 342 -18.17 5.94 -5.51
N LEU A 343 -18.84 5.42 -6.53
CA LEU A 343 -20.20 5.76 -6.94
C LEU A 343 -21.28 4.87 -6.29
N GLY A 344 -20.93 3.95 -5.39
CA GLY A 344 -21.86 3.07 -4.69
C GLY A 344 -22.41 1.92 -5.56
N SER A 345 -21.71 1.54 -6.63
CA SER A 345 -22.14 0.49 -7.57
C SER A 345 -21.56 -0.87 -7.21
N ALA A 346 -22.44 -1.88 -7.11
CA ALA A 346 -22.07 -3.28 -6.90
C ALA A 346 -21.24 -3.88 -8.04
N LEU A 347 -21.21 -3.24 -9.22
CA LEU A 347 -20.34 -3.64 -10.33
C LEU A 347 -18.86 -3.65 -9.92
N GLY A 348 -18.49 -2.85 -8.92
CA GLY A 348 -17.13 -2.81 -8.36
C GLY A 348 -16.61 -4.19 -7.92
N PHE A 349 -17.46 -5.03 -7.33
CA PHE A 349 -17.08 -6.38 -6.89
C PHE A 349 -16.68 -7.26 -8.08
N TRP A 350 -17.49 -7.28 -9.13
CA TRP A 350 -17.24 -8.12 -10.32
C TRP A 350 -16.01 -7.66 -11.08
N LEU A 351 -15.81 -6.36 -11.24
CA LEU A 351 -14.63 -5.80 -11.90
C LEU A 351 -13.34 -6.09 -11.12
N ALA A 352 -13.37 -5.91 -9.79
CA ALA A 352 -12.23 -6.24 -8.93
C ALA A 352 -11.93 -7.74 -8.96
N ALA A 353 -12.96 -8.59 -8.88
CA ALA A 353 -12.81 -10.04 -8.95
C ALA A 353 -12.22 -10.48 -10.30
N ALA A 354 -12.71 -9.95 -11.43
CA ALA A 354 -12.18 -10.26 -12.76
C ALA A 354 -10.71 -9.88 -12.89
N GLY A 355 -10.33 -8.66 -12.46
CA GLY A 355 -8.93 -8.22 -12.49
C GLY A 355 -8.02 -9.08 -11.60
N LEU A 356 -8.52 -9.49 -10.43
CA LEU A 356 -7.78 -10.35 -9.50
C LEU A 356 -7.62 -11.76 -10.04
N LEU A 357 -8.68 -12.34 -10.63
CA LEU A 357 -8.65 -13.66 -11.25
C LEU A 357 -7.64 -13.74 -12.39
N LEU A 358 -7.52 -12.69 -13.21
CA LEU A 358 -6.48 -12.62 -14.25
C LEU A 358 -5.06 -12.73 -13.65
N PHE A 359 -4.81 -12.11 -12.51
CA PHE A 359 -3.52 -12.19 -11.82
C PHE A 359 -3.31 -13.56 -11.16
N VAL A 360 -4.33 -14.07 -10.47
CA VAL A 360 -4.28 -15.38 -9.78
C VAL A 360 -4.07 -16.51 -10.78
N ALA A 361 -4.76 -16.48 -11.93
CA ALA A 361 -4.58 -17.47 -12.98
C ALA A 361 -3.17 -17.43 -13.56
N ALA A 362 -2.61 -16.23 -13.79
CA ALA A 362 -1.23 -16.08 -14.22
C ALA A 362 -0.26 -16.65 -13.18
N ALA A 363 -0.42 -16.28 -11.91
CA ALA A 363 0.42 -16.77 -10.81
C ALA A 363 0.33 -18.29 -10.64
N ALA A 364 -0.87 -18.86 -10.67
CA ALA A 364 -1.08 -20.31 -10.58
C ALA A 364 -0.36 -21.04 -11.71
N ARG A 365 -0.46 -20.54 -12.96
CA ARG A 365 0.26 -21.13 -14.09
C ARG A 365 1.76 -21.22 -13.84
N VAL A 366 2.41 -20.15 -13.36
CA VAL A 366 3.87 -20.18 -13.14
C VAL A 366 4.32 -20.90 -11.88
N PHE A 367 3.47 -21.07 -10.87
CA PHE A 367 3.82 -21.86 -9.68
C PHE A 367 3.55 -23.35 -9.84
N PHE A 368 2.61 -23.74 -10.71
CA PHE A 368 2.20 -25.13 -10.90
C PHE A 368 2.57 -25.73 -12.27
N SER A 369 3.05 -24.94 -13.23
CA SER A 369 3.68 -25.48 -14.45
C SER A 369 5.01 -26.16 -14.07
N ARG A 370 5.13 -27.45 -14.38
CA ARG A 370 6.37 -28.23 -14.21
C ARG A 370 7.47 -27.77 -15.16
#